data_AF-A0A960R833-F1
#
_entry.id   AF-A0A960R833-F1
#
_cell.length_a   1.000
_cell.length_b   1.000
_cell.length_c   1.000
_cell.angle_alpha   90.00
_cell.angle_beta   90.00
_cell.angle_gamma   90.00
#
_symmetry.space_group_name_H-M   'P 1'
#
loop_
_entity.id
_entity.type
_entity.pdbx_description
1 polymer ?
#
loop_
_entity_poly.entity_id
_entity_poly.type
_entity_poly.pdbx_seq_one_letter_code
_entity_poly.pdbx_strand_id
1 'polypeptide(L)'
;RFHQNGDLYWVEMKNNLVRRLDARTGKISTVAGTGEAGFSGDGGPASEAMLKQPHSIQFDASFEGLYICDIGNHRIRRIDLASGKIETWCGSGKPEATPDGAKVSPETPLKGPRALDIDPSGDFWLALREGNQVFRIDMKTRTLHHVAGSGEKGFEVTGPAKTAKLSGPKGVAVSPDGKLIYLADTESHSIRAIDLRNDPPTLDVVAGDGQRGNGPDAPDPLKCRMARPHGVGVDPVTGDLFIGDSESHKVRKITGLPGAKPQAAAGSTKEEFEFGGRKAILWKPAKAAPGNPWIWRCRFFGAFPQADAKLVELGWHVAWIDVAHLFGGPEAMEVFDKFYDHVTQERGLSAKVVMEGFSRGGLPAVNYAIRHPERVAAIYIDAPVLDIHSWPKPSSADLWQKAMAAYGLTEATAADWKGPLDHLEGLAKAGVPILTVCGGADAVVPFAENSAILEDRYRKLGGSIDVVVKATCDHHPHSLYEPGRIVEWILEKLGRPKS
;
A
#
# COMPACT_ATOMS: atom_id res chain seq x y z
N ARG A 1 -8.34 -0.39 -16.27
CA ARG A 1 -8.78 -0.46 -14.86
C ARG A 1 -9.44 -1.81 -14.63
N PHE A 2 -9.25 -2.41 -13.47
CA PHE A 2 -9.95 -3.63 -13.09
C PHE A 2 -11.23 -3.29 -12.34
N HIS A 3 -12.29 -4.04 -12.62
CA HIS A 3 -13.51 -4.03 -11.81
C HIS A 3 -13.37 -5.07 -10.67
N GLN A 4 -14.12 -4.92 -9.58
CA GLN A 4 -14.04 -5.81 -8.41
C GLN A 4 -14.31 -7.30 -8.71
N ASN A 5 -15.02 -7.59 -9.80
CA ASN A 5 -15.27 -8.96 -10.27
C ASN A 5 -14.10 -9.58 -11.07
N GLY A 6 -12.99 -8.85 -11.24
CA GLY A 6 -11.80 -9.28 -11.98
C GLY A 6 -11.74 -8.83 -13.45
N ASP A 7 -12.83 -8.29 -14.01
CA ASP A 7 -12.85 -7.87 -15.42
C ASP A 7 -11.91 -6.69 -15.68
N LEU A 8 -11.25 -6.69 -16.85
CA LEU A 8 -10.39 -5.61 -17.28
C LEU A 8 -11.13 -4.69 -18.25
N TYR A 9 -11.14 -3.39 -17.94
CA TYR A 9 -11.67 -2.35 -18.81
C TYR A 9 -10.54 -1.47 -19.32
N TRP A 10 -10.59 -1.07 -20.59
CA TRP A 10 -9.63 -0.14 -21.18
C TRP A 10 -10.27 0.78 -22.20
N VAL A 11 -9.55 1.84 -22.54
CA VAL A 11 -9.97 2.82 -23.53
C VAL A 11 -9.11 2.65 -24.77
N GLU A 12 -9.76 2.61 -25.93
CA GLU A 12 -9.11 2.69 -27.23
C GLU A 12 -9.29 4.10 -27.78
N MET A 13 -8.42 5.03 -27.37
CA MET A 13 -8.55 6.46 -27.68
C MET A 13 -8.75 6.72 -29.17
N LYS A 14 -7.95 6.07 -30.03
CA LYS A 14 -7.99 6.30 -31.48
C LYS A 14 -9.24 5.70 -32.13
N ASN A 15 -9.83 4.70 -31.50
CA ASN A 15 -11.05 4.07 -31.98
C ASN A 15 -12.30 4.67 -31.32
N ASN A 16 -12.18 5.58 -30.35
CA ASN A 16 -13.30 6.17 -29.62
C ASN A 16 -14.18 5.14 -28.88
N LEU A 17 -13.56 4.09 -28.33
CA LEU A 17 -14.25 2.99 -27.65
C LEU A 17 -13.77 2.81 -26.21
N VAL A 18 -14.66 2.31 -25.36
CA VAL A 18 -14.34 1.65 -24.10
C VAL A 18 -14.63 0.16 -24.25
N ARG A 19 -13.67 -0.67 -23.87
CA ARG A 19 -13.71 -2.13 -24.03
C ARG A 19 -13.64 -2.82 -22.68
N ARG A 20 -14.17 -4.03 -22.62
CA ARG A 20 -14.13 -4.93 -21.46
C ARG A 20 -13.64 -6.30 -21.90
N LEU A 21 -12.75 -6.89 -21.10
CA LEU A 21 -12.38 -8.30 -21.11
C LEU A 21 -13.07 -8.94 -19.92
N ASP A 22 -13.95 -9.89 -20.21
CA ASP A 22 -14.56 -10.73 -19.18
C ASP A 22 -13.53 -11.74 -18.68
N ALA A 23 -13.16 -11.64 -17.39
CA ALA A 23 -12.05 -12.41 -16.84
C ALA A 23 -12.33 -13.92 -16.76
N ARG A 24 -13.62 -14.31 -16.72
CA ARG A 24 -14.03 -15.71 -16.62
C ARG A 24 -14.05 -16.41 -17.97
N THR A 25 -14.47 -15.69 -19.01
CA THR A 25 -14.68 -16.26 -20.35
C THR A 25 -13.60 -15.87 -21.35
N GLY A 26 -12.78 -14.87 -21.04
CA GLY A 26 -11.78 -14.31 -21.95
C GLY A 26 -12.37 -13.49 -23.11
N LYS A 27 -13.68 -13.21 -23.09
CA LYS A 27 -14.36 -12.49 -24.19
C LYS A 27 -14.13 -10.98 -24.10
N ILE A 28 -13.82 -10.37 -25.24
CA ILE A 28 -13.73 -8.91 -25.38
C ILE A 28 -15.05 -8.36 -25.93
N SER A 29 -15.56 -7.28 -25.33
CA SER A 29 -16.79 -6.58 -25.76
C SER A 29 -16.64 -5.05 -25.70
N THR A 30 -17.49 -4.34 -26.44
CA THR A 30 -17.61 -2.88 -26.33
C THR A 30 -18.56 -2.54 -25.18
N VAL A 31 -18.11 -1.67 -24.29
CA VAL A 31 -18.90 -1.12 -23.19
C VAL A 31 -19.51 0.22 -23.58
N ALA A 32 -18.74 1.05 -24.30
CA ALA A 32 -19.20 2.33 -24.78
C ALA A 32 -18.49 2.78 -26.05
N GLY A 33 -19.15 3.66 -26.81
CA GLY A 33 -18.62 4.17 -28.08
C GLY A 33 -19.15 3.41 -29.29
N THR A 34 -19.45 4.14 -30.37
CA THR A 34 -19.80 3.57 -31.68
C THR A 34 -18.59 3.33 -32.58
N GLY A 35 -17.43 3.89 -32.24
CA GLY A 35 -16.26 3.96 -33.11
C GLY A 35 -16.10 5.33 -33.80
N GLU A 36 -17.21 6.03 -34.01
CA GLU A 36 -17.24 7.34 -34.63
C GLU A 36 -16.90 8.45 -33.61
N ALA A 37 -15.99 9.34 -34.00
CA ALA A 37 -15.58 10.46 -33.18
C ALA A 37 -16.69 11.52 -33.13
N GLY A 38 -17.27 11.75 -31.95
CA GLY A 38 -18.35 12.72 -31.80
C GLY A 38 -18.87 12.80 -30.38
N PHE A 39 -20.01 13.48 -30.20
CA PHE A 39 -20.72 13.58 -28.93
C PHE A 39 -22.20 13.31 -29.15
N SER A 40 -22.74 12.27 -28.50
CA SER A 40 -24.16 11.92 -28.52
C SER A 40 -24.51 10.95 -27.37
N GLY A 41 -25.78 10.54 -27.30
CA GLY A 41 -26.22 9.33 -26.59
C GLY A 41 -26.54 9.49 -25.10
N ASP A 42 -26.56 10.72 -24.56
CA ASP A 42 -26.96 10.94 -23.17
C ASP A 42 -28.39 10.41 -22.91
N GLY A 43 -28.54 9.65 -21.82
CA GLY A 43 -29.76 8.94 -21.44
C GLY A 43 -29.99 7.60 -22.16
N GLY A 44 -29.24 7.32 -23.23
CA GLY A 44 -29.32 6.11 -24.03
C GLY A 44 -28.26 5.06 -23.72
N PRO A 45 -28.23 3.94 -24.48
CA PRO A 45 -27.23 2.89 -24.31
C PRO A 45 -25.80 3.40 -24.56
N ALA A 46 -24.87 3.06 -23.67
CA ALA A 46 -23.48 3.51 -23.76
C ALA A 46 -22.77 3.05 -25.05
N SER A 47 -23.13 1.87 -25.57
CA SER A 47 -22.60 1.31 -26.82
C SER A 47 -23.03 2.08 -28.08
N GLU A 48 -24.06 2.92 -27.99
CA GLU A 48 -24.59 3.72 -29.11
C GLU A 48 -24.20 5.20 -29.01
N ALA A 49 -23.55 5.60 -27.91
CA ALA A 49 -23.07 6.96 -27.74
C ALA A 49 -21.76 7.18 -28.50
N MET A 50 -21.62 8.33 -29.13
CA MET A 50 -20.34 8.79 -29.68
C MET A 50 -19.47 9.37 -28.56
N LEU A 51 -18.19 9.02 -28.61
CA LEU A 51 -17.11 9.55 -27.78
C LEU A 51 -16.08 10.20 -28.72
N LYS A 52 -15.23 11.09 -28.19
CA LYS A 52 -14.17 11.73 -28.97
C LYS A 52 -12.86 11.71 -28.21
N GLN A 53 -11.95 10.84 -28.65
CA GLN A 53 -10.65 10.61 -28.04
C GLN A 53 -10.74 10.31 -26.53
N PRO A 54 -11.63 9.41 -26.06
CA PRO A 54 -11.65 9.05 -24.64
C PRO A 54 -10.26 8.60 -24.20
N HIS A 55 -9.86 8.91 -22.96
CA HIS A 55 -8.50 8.63 -22.51
C HIS A 55 -8.43 7.77 -21.25
N SER A 56 -9.07 8.22 -20.18
CA SER A 56 -9.00 7.59 -18.87
C SER A 56 -10.38 7.12 -18.47
N ILE A 57 -10.40 6.04 -17.70
CA ILE A 57 -11.60 5.54 -17.06
C ILE A 57 -11.33 5.29 -15.58
N GLN A 58 -12.38 5.42 -14.77
CA GLN A 58 -12.34 5.17 -13.33
C GLN A 58 -13.72 4.69 -12.86
N PHE A 59 -13.74 3.69 -11.97
CA PHE A 59 -14.96 3.30 -11.27
C PHE A 59 -15.17 4.19 -10.05
N ASP A 60 -16.42 4.41 -9.65
CA ASP A 60 -16.72 4.92 -8.30
C ASP A 60 -16.42 3.87 -7.23
N ALA A 61 -16.52 4.28 -5.97
CA ALA A 61 -16.22 3.42 -4.83
C ALA A 61 -17.16 2.20 -4.71
N SER A 62 -18.41 2.30 -5.21
CA SER A 62 -19.36 1.19 -5.26
C SER A 62 -19.13 0.25 -6.46
N PHE A 63 -18.28 0.66 -7.41
CA PHE A 63 -18.07 -0.03 -8.69
C PHE A 63 -19.34 -0.14 -9.55
N GLU A 64 -20.33 0.71 -9.33
CA GLU A 64 -21.59 0.72 -10.10
C GLU A 64 -21.55 1.75 -11.23
N GLY A 65 -20.74 2.80 -11.08
CA GLY A 65 -20.52 3.83 -12.08
C GLY A 65 -19.15 3.72 -12.75
N LEU A 66 -19.11 3.73 -14.08
CA LEU A 66 -17.88 3.86 -14.86
C LEU A 66 -17.77 5.26 -15.46
N TYR A 67 -16.75 6.01 -15.06
CA TYR A 67 -16.50 7.37 -15.50
C TYR A 67 -15.45 7.38 -16.61
N ILE A 68 -15.67 8.20 -17.64
CA ILE A 68 -14.83 8.28 -18.83
C ILE A 68 -14.42 9.73 -19.05
N CYS A 69 -13.12 10.00 -19.07
CA CYS A 69 -12.56 11.26 -19.56
C CYS A 69 -12.65 11.30 -21.09
N ASP A 70 -13.74 11.86 -21.60
CA ASP A 70 -14.02 12.10 -23.01
C ASP A 70 -13.38 13.42 -23.45
N ILE A 71 -12.04 13.43 -23.44
CA ILE A 71 -11.25 14.66 -23.48
C ILE A 71 -11.51 15.51 -24.73
N GLY A 72 -11.69 14.90 -25.90
CA GLY A 72 -11.95 15.64 -27.15
C GLY A 72 -13.33 16.31 -27.18
N ASN A 73 -14.20 15.92 -26.26
CA ASN A 73 -15.49 16.54 -26.00
C ASN A 73 -15.51 17.37 -24.71
N HIS A 74 -14.37 17.59 -24.03
CA HIS A 74 -14.26 18.34 -22.77
C HIS A 74 -15.27 17.93 -21.69
N ARG A 75 -15.48 16.61 -21.56
CA ARG A 75 -16.48 16.01 -20.67
C ARG A 75 -15.93 14.84 -19.88
N ILE A 76 -16.51 14.63 -18.72
CA ILE A 76 -16.51 13.36 -18.00
C ILE A 76 -17.89 12.74 -18.23
N ARG A 77 -17.93 11.59 -18.89
CA ARG A 77 -19.15 10.80 -19.10
C ARG A 77 -19.26 9.76 -17.99
N ARG A 78 -20.46 9.42 -17.55
CA ARG A 78 -20.71 8.34 -16.58
C ARG A 78 -21.59 7.29 -17.24
N ILE A 79 -21.25 6.03 -17.02
CA ILE A 79 -22.08 4.87 -17.36
C ILE A 79 -22.58 4.27 -16.07
N ASP A 80 -23.88 4.10 -15.98
CA ASP A 80 -24.50 3.25 -14.98
C ASP A 80 -24.38 1.79 -15.45
N LEU A 81 -23.58 0.98 -14.77
CA LEU A 81 -23.23 -0.37 -15.26
C LEU A 81 -24.40 -1.36 -15.15
N ALA A 82 -25.36 -1.09 -14.28
CA ALA A 82 -26.56 -1.92 -14.14
C ALA A 82 -27.51 -1.75 -15.33
N SER A 83 -27.77 -0.51 -15.73
CA SER A 83 -28.68 -0.19 -16.85
C SER A 83 -27.98 -0.10 -18.21
N GLY A 84 -26.64 0.06 -18.22
CA GLY A 84 -25.85 0.30 -19.43
C GLY A 84 -26.05 1.68 -20.04
N LYS A 85 -26.68 2.62 -19.32
CA LYS A 85 -26.95 3.97 -19.81
C LYS A 85 -25.78 4.91 -19.58
N ILE A 86 -25.54 5.82 -20.53
CA ILE A 86 -24.50 6.85 -20.43
C ILE A 86 -25.11 8.25 -20.28
N GLU A 87 -24.41 9.12 -19.56
CA GLU A 87 -24.76 10.53 -19.40
C GLU A 87 -23.50 11.41 -19.34
N THR A 88 -23.65 12.71 -19.61
CA THR A 88 -22.65 13.69 -19.22
C THR A 88 -22.74 13.92 -17.72
N TRP A 89 -21.70 13.54 -16.99
CA TRP A 89 -21.66 13.73 -15.54
C TRP A 89 -21.09 15.10 -15.16
N CYS A 90 -20.05 15.54 -15.87
CA CYS A 90 -19.43 16.86 -15.70
C CYS A 90 -18.85 17.35 -17.03
N GLY A 91 -18.93 18.63 -17.35
CA GLY A 91 -18.28 19.20 -18.55
C GLY A 91 -19.24 19.88 -19.51
N SER A 92 -19.05 21.18 -19.72
CA SER A 92 -19.80 22.02 -20.68
C SER A 92 -19.54 21.69 -22.15
N GLY A 93 -18.49 20.92 -22.43
CA GLY A 93 -18.01 20.71 -23.79
C GLY A 93 -17.11 21.80 -24.36
N LYS A 94 -16.84 22.85 -23.58
CA LYS A 94 -15.95 23.94 -23.98
C LYS A 94 -14.64 23.89 -23.19
N PRO A 95 -13.48 24.10 -23.82
CA PRO A 95 -12.16 24.14 -23.17
C PRO A 95 -11.92 25.44 -22.36
N GLU A 96 -12.84 25.76 -21.47
CA GLU A 96 -12.81 26.96 -20.63
C GLU A 96 -12.24 26.66 -19.24
N ALA A 97 -11.80 27.70 -18.53
CA ALA A 97 -11.23 27.54 -17.19
C ALA A 97 -12.25 26.94 -16.21
N THR A 98 -11.82 25.93 -15.44
CA THR A 98 -12.65 25.27 -14.43
C THR A 98 -12.61 26.07 -13.13
N PRO A 99 -13.76 26.59 -12.63
CA PRO A 99 -13.78 27.36 -11.38
C PRO A 99 -13.54 26.47 -10.15
N ASP A 100 -12.79 26.98 -9.18
CA ASP A 100 -12.65 26.35 -7.86
C ASP A 100 -13.99 26.42 -7.11
N GLY A 101 -14.39 25.32 -6.48
CA GLY A 101 -15.68 25.16 -5.81
C GLY A 101 -16.87 24.91 -6.74
N ALA A 102 -16.67 24.80 -8.06
CA ALA A 102 -17.76 24.53 -9.01
C ALA A 102 -18.48 23.22 -8.67
N LYS A 103 -19.80 23.20 -8.89
CA LYS A 103 -20.58 21.96 -8.78
C LYS A 103 -20.28 21.02 -9.95
N VAL A 104 -20.39 19.72 -9.73
CA VAL A 104 -20.40 18.74 -10.81
C VAL A 104 -21.70 18.87 -11.58
N SER A 105 -21.65 19.33 -12.83
CA SER A 105 -22.80 19.32 -13.74
C SER A 105 -22.37 19.34 -15.22
N PRO A 106 -23.28 19.03 -16.16
CA PRO A 106 -23.06 19.14 -17.61
C PRO A 106 -22.73 20.55 -18.10
N GLU A 107 -22.87 21.58 -17.27
CA GLU A 107 -22.59 22.99 -17.61
C GLU A 107 -21.24 23.46 -17.04
N THR A 108 -20.62 22.69 -16.15
CA THR A 108 -19.33 23.06 -15.55
C THR A 108 -18.20 22.91 -16.56
N PRO A 109 -17.44 23.97 -16.88
CA PRO A 109 -16.38 23.89 -17.89
C PRO A 109 -15.20 23.05 -17.39
N LEU A 110 -14.68 22.18 -18.27
CA LEU A 110 -13.51 21.34 -18.01
C LEU A 110 -12.45 21.54 -19.10
N LYS A 111 -11.29 22.07 -18.72
CA LYS A 111 -10.20 22.34 -19.66
C LYS A 111 -9.33 21.12 -19.95
N GLY A 112 -9.91 20.19 -20.71
CA GLY A 112 -9.24 18.98 -21.20
C GLY A 112 -9.12 17.91 -20.10
N PRO A 113 -10.24 17.37 -19.61
CA PRO A 113 -10.25 16.33 -18.58
C PRO A 113 -9.57 15.07 -19.12
N ARG A 114 -8.40 14.74 -18.58
CA ARG A 114 -7.47 13.77 -19.22
C ARG A 114 -7.38 12.47 -18.46
N ALA A 115 -7.22 12.55 -17.14
CA ALA A 115 -7.01 11.40 -16.28
C ALA A 115 -7.81 11.53 -15.00
N LEU A 116 -8.38 10.40 -14.57
CA LEU A 116 -9.10 10.25 -13.31
C LEU A 116 -8.49 9.09 -12.52
N ASP A 117 -8.43 9.26 -11.21
CA ASP A 117 -8.18 8.20 -10.24
C ASP A 117 -9.02 8.47 -8.98
N ILE A 118 -9.21 7.45 -8.15
CA ILE A 118 -10.02 7.54 -6.93
C ILE A 118 -9.11 7.41 -5.70
N ASP A 119 -9.37 8.19 -4.66
CA ASP A 119 -8.69 8.03 -3.38
C ASP A 119 -9.48 7.12 -2.41
N PRO A 120 -8.88 6.68 -1.29
CA PRO A 120 -9.54 5.79 -0.34
C PRO A 120 -10.81 6.36 0.30
N SER A 121 -11.00 7.68 0.28
CA SER A 121 -12.24 8.32 0.78
C SER A 121 -13.39 8.25 -0.23
N GLY A 122 -13.09 7.84 -1.46
CA GLY A 122 -14.01 7.79 -2.58
C GLY A 122 -14.02 9.05 -3.44
N ASP A 123 -13.18 10.05 -3.14
CA ASP A 123 -13.07 11.27 -3.92
C ASP A 123 -12.27 11.04 -5.21
N PHE A 124 -12.61 11.76 -6.28
CA PHE A 124 -11.90 11.66 -7.56
C PHE A 124 -10.79 12.71 -7.68
N TRP A 125 -9.67 12.30 -8.25
CA TRP A 125 -8.56 13.17 -8.62
C TRP A 125 -8.52 13.31 -10.14
N LEU A 126 -8.75 14.52 -10.63
CA LEU A 126 -8.85 14.87 -12.04
C LEU A 126 -7.66 15.69 -12.49
N ALA A 127 -6.89 15.17 -13.45
CA ALA A 127 -5.90 15.95 -14.17
C ALA A 127 -6.51 16.60 -15.42
N LEU A 128 -6.44 17.93 -15.49
CA LEU A 128 -6.82 18.73 -16.65
C LEU A 128 -5.56 19.04 -17.47
N ARG A 129 -5.43 18.40 -18.64
CA ARG A 129 -4.23 18.52 -19.47
C ARG A 129 -4.05 19.93 -20.03
N GLU A 130 -5.11 20.49 -20.60
CA GLU A 130 -5.07 21.83 -21.22
C GLU A 130 -5.19 22.94 -20.19
N GLY A 131 -5.74 22.61 -19.03
CA GLY A 131 -5.74 23.46 -17.85
C GLY A 131 -4.41 23.51 -17.11
N ASN A 132 -3.47 22.58 -17.34
CA ASN A 132 -2.26 22.43 -16.49
C ASN A 132 -2.60 22.44 -14.99
N GLN A 133 -3.69 21.78 -14.62
CA GLN A 133 -4.27 21.85 -13.28
C GLN A 133 -4.74 20.47 -12.83
N VAL A 134 -4.77 20.27 -11.51
CA VAL A 134 -5.32 19.08 -10.87
C VAL A 134 -6.41 19.50 -9.89
N PHE A 135 -7.55 18.82 -9.97
CA PHE A 135 -8.70 19.04 -9.11
C PHE A 135 -9.02 17.78 -8.31
N ARG A 136 -9.37 17.94 -7.04
CA ARG A 136 -10.09 16.93 -6.27
C ARG A 136 -11.58 17.17 -6.44
N ILE A 137 -12.34 16.14 -6.75
CA ILE A 137 -13.80 16.18 -6.81
C ILE A 137 -14.31 15.48 -5.55
N ASP A 138 -14.92 16.26 -4.66
CA ASP A 138 -15.60 15.74 -3.49
C ASP A 138 -16.86 15.01 -3.96
N MET A 139 -16.88 13.69 -3.80
CA MET A 139 -17.96 12.87 -4.34
C MET A 139 -19.23 12.93 -3.48
N LYS A 140 -19.13 13.37 -2.22
CA LYS A 140 -20.27 13.54 -1.32
C LYS A 140 -21.00 14.85 -1.61
N THR A 141 -20.26 15.96 -1.71
CA THR A 141 -20.83 17.30 -1.95
C THR A 141 -20.94 17.66 -3.42
N ARG A 142 -20.34 16.84 -4.29
CA ARG A 142 -20.29 16.97 -5.75
C ARG A 142 -19.72 18.32 -6.18
N THR A 143 -18.55 18.67 -5.64
CA THR A 143 -17.82 19.91 -5.95
C THR A 143 -16.38 19.65 -6.38
N LEU A 144 -15.89 20.46 -7.31
CA LEU A 144 -14.52 20.45 -7.80
C LEU A 144 -13.68 21.43 -6.97
N HIS A 145 -12.52 20.99 -6.50
CA HIS A 145 -11.58 21.77 -5.70
C HIS A 145 -10.22 21.81 -6.38
N HIS A 146 -9.73 23.00 -6.70
CA HIS A 146 -8.40 23.17 -7.29
C HIS A 146 -7.32 22.87 -6.25
N VAL A 147 -6.46 21.89 -6.54
CA VAL A 147 -5.42 21.44 -5.59
C VAL A 147 -4.02 21.80 -6.08
N ALA A 148 -3.73 21.62 -7.37
CA ALA A 148 -2.39 21.87 -7.91
C ALA A 148 -2.39 22.46 -9.33
N GLY A 149 -1.30 23.13 -9.68
CA GLY A 149 -1.07 23.73 -11.00
C GLY A 149 -1.59 25.17 -11.09
N SER A 150 -0.76 26.11 -11.51
CA SER A 150 -1.16 27.51 -11.66
C SER A 150 -2.05 27.80 -12.88
N GLY A 151 -2.16 26.85 -13.81
CA GLY A 151 -2.74 27.08 -15.14
C GLY A 151 -1.70 27.40 -16.21
N GLU A 152 -0.52 27.86 -15.82
CA GLU A 152 0.58 28.16 -16.73
C GLU A 152 1.45 26.93 -17.01
N LYS A 153 1.89 26.82 -18.26
CA LYS A 153 2.85 25.78 -18.65
C LYS A 153 4.22 26.08 -18.03
N GLY A 154 4.81 25.10 -17.36
CA GLY A 154 6.18 25.22 -16.83
C GLY A 154 6.61 24.01 -16.01
N PHE A 155 7.84 24.08 -15.50
CA PHE A 155 8.46 23.03 -14.71
C PHE A 155 9.22 23.64 -13.52
N GLU A 156 8.98 23.07 -12.35
CA GLU A 156 9.59 23.45 -11.07
C GLU A 156 9.90 22.16 -10.30
N VAL A 157 10.98 22.15 -9.53
CA VAL A 157 11.38 20.95 -8.79
C VAL A 157 10.51 20.72 -7.54
N THR A 158 10.18 21.80 -6.84
CA THR A 158 9.40 21.81 -5.60
C THR A 158 8.72 23.17 -5.45
N GLY A 159 7.61 23.22 -4.73
CA GLY A 159 6.89 24.46 -4.42
C GLY A 159 5.47 24.21 -3.93
N PRO A 160 4.74 25.26 -3.53
CA PRO A 160 3.33 25.13 -3.15
C PRO A 160 2.49 24.60 -4.31
N ALA A 161 1.69 23.56 -4.06
CA ALA A 161 0.99 22.83 -5.11
C ALA A 161 0.09 23.75 -5.94
N LYS A 162 -0.67 24.64 -5.30
CA LYS A 162 -1.63 25.56 -5.97
C LYS A 162 -0.98 26.51 -6.98
N THR A 163 0.25 26.94 -6.75
CA THR A 163 0.93 27.94 -7.59
C THR A 163 2.03 27.36 -8.47
N ALA A 164 2.42 26.11 -8.23
CA ALA A 164 3.45 25.44 -9.03
C ALA A 164 3.00 25.26 -10.48
N LYS A 165 3.96 25.32 -11.42
CA LYS A 165 3.67 25.08 -12.84
C LYS A 165 3.70 23.59 -13.19
N LEU A 166 2.76 23.22 -14.06
CA LEU A 166 2.65 21.90 -14.70
C LEU A 166 2.73 22.08 -16.21
N SER A 167 3.12 21.03 -16.93
CA SER A 167 3.31 21.04 -18.37
C SER A 167 2.62 19.83 -19.00
N GLY A 168 1.30 19.96 -19.16
CA GLY A 168 0.46 18.96 -19.79
C GLY A 168 0.38 17.64 -19.02
N PRO A 169 -0.19 17.62 -17.81
CA PRO A 169 -0.37 16.40 -17.04
C PRO A 169 -1.27 15.41 -17.80
N LYS A 170 -0.85 14.14 -17.91
CA LYS A 170 -1.59 13.10 -18.67
C LYS A 170 -2.02 11.87 -17.90
N GLY A 171 -1.39 11.61 -16.77
CA GLY A 171 -1.72 10.51 -15.88
C GLY A 171 -1.84 11.03 -14.46
N VAL A 172 -2.75 10.43 -13.69
CA VAL A 172 -2.89 10.66 -12.26
C VAL A 172 -3.02 9.30 -11.58
N ALA A 173 -2.31 9.11 -10.48
CA ALA A 173 -2.39 7.92 -9.66
C ALA A 173 -2.30 8.29 -8.18
N VAL A 174 -3.20 7.75 -7.37
CA VAL A 174 -3.30 8.02 -5.94
C VAL A 174 -2.57 6.92 -5.18
N SER A 175 -1.78 7.33 -4.19
CA SER A 175 -1.16 6.40 -3.23
C SER A 175 -2.22 5.69 -2.39
N PRO A 176 -1.93 4.48 -1.87
CA PRO A 176 -2.91 3.71 -1.09
C PRO A 176 -3.45 4.43 0.15
N ASP A 177 -2.68 5.36 0.76
CA ASP A 177 -3.10 6.16 1.92
C ASP A 177 -3.83 7.45 1.53
N GLY A 178 -3.93 7.74 0.24
CA GLY A 178 -4.52 8.96 -0.30
C GLY A 178 -3.73 10.23 -0.02
N LYS A 179 -2.45 10.15 0.40
CA LYS A 179 -1.65 11.32 0.81
C LYS A 179 -0.72 11.85 -0.28
N LEU A 180 -0.28 10.98 -1.18
CA LEU A 180 0.46 11.35 -2.38
C LEU A 180 -0.37 11.15 -3.65
N ILE A 181 -0.40 12.15 -4.51
CA ILE A 181 -1.06 12.11 -5.82
C ILE A 181 0.00 12.27 -6.90
N TYR A 182 0.33 11.17 -7.57
CA TYR A 182 1.35 11.14 -8.60
C TYR A 182 0.78 11.60 -9.94
N LEU A 183 1.55 12.40 -10.66
CA LEU A 183 1.20 12.96 -11.96
C LEU A 183 2.28 12.60 -12.98
N ALA A 184 1.87 12.11 -14.15
CA ALA A 184 2.73 12.10 -15.31
C ALA A 184 2.71 13.50 -15.95
N ASP A 185 3.69 14.34 -15.63
CA ASP A 185 3.83 15.69 -16.16
C ASP A 185 4.57 15.64 -17.51
N THR A 186 3.81 15.30 -18.55
CA THR A 186 4.36 14.71 -19.78
C THR A 186 5.30 15.63 -20.54
N GLU A 187 4.93 16.90 -20.68
CA GLU A 187 5.73 17.88 -21.43
C GLU A 187 6.88 18.44 -20.59
N SER A 188 6.88 18.19 -19.27
CA SER A 188 8.03 18.38 -18.37
C SER A 188 8.92 17.14 -18.28
N HIS A 189 8.59 16.04 -18.96
CA HIS A 189 9.37 14.80 -18.94
C HIS A 189 9.66 14.26 -17.53
N SER A 190 8.73 14.49 -16.59
CA SER A 190 8.90 14.16 -15.18
C SER A 190 7.65 13.52 -14.59
N ILE A 191 7.85 12.84 -13.47
CA ILE A 191 6.77 12.46 -12.58
C ILE A 191 6.78 13.44 -11.40
N ARG A 192 5.60 13.99 -11.12
CA ARG A 192 5.38 14.91 -10.00
C ARG A 192 4.52 14.22 -8.94
N ALA A 193 4.62 14.65 -7.69
CA ALA A 193 3.73 14.21 -6.61
C ALA A 193 3.18 15.43 -5.89
N ILE A 194 1.84 15.50 -5.76
CA ILE A 194 1.20 16.39 -4.81
C ILE A 194 1.29 15.73 -3.44
N ASP A 195 1.90 16.40 -2.46
CA ASP A 195 2.03 15.92 -1.09
C ASP A 195 1.03 16.61 -0.17
N LEU A 196 -0.01 15.87 0.23
CA LEU A 196 -1.09 16.35 1.10
C LEU A 196 -0.75 16.24 2.59
N ARG A 197 0.43 15.76 2.95
CA ARG A 197 0.92 15.72 4.34
C ARG A 197 1.42 17.10 4.80
N ASN A 198 1.77 17.94 3.84
CA ASN A 198 2.16 19.32 4.06
C ASN A 198 0.91 20.21 4.05
N ASP A 199 0.90 21.24 4.91
CA ASP A 199 -0.10 22.30 4.89
C ASP A 199 0.61 23.67 4.77
N PRO A 200 0.50 24.35 3.61
CA PRO A 200 -0.21 23.94 2.41
C PRO A 200 0.46 22.77 1.67
N PRO A 201 -0.26 22.01 0.82
CA PRO A 201 0.32 20.94 0.00
C PRO A 201 1.44 21.41 -0.91
N THR A 202 2.42 20.54 -1.18
CA THR A 202 3.54 20.79 -2.10
C THR A 202 3.39 19.99 -3.39
N LEU A 203 4.07 20.42 -4.46
CA LEU A 203 4.18 19.68 -5.73
C LEU A 203 5.66 19.45 -6.07
N ASP A 204 6.11 18.22 -5.84
CA ASP A 204 7.52 17.84 -5.89
C ASP A 204 7.82 16.93 -7.08
N VAL A 205 9.02 17.01 -7.64
CA VAL A 205 9.51 16.03 -8.62
C VAL A 205 9.94 14.76 -7.89
N VAL A 206 9.39 13.63 -8.31
CA VAL A 206 9.76 12.30 -7.76
C VAL A 206 10.59 11.47 -8.74
N ALA A 207 10.54 11.80 -10.04
CA ALA A 207 11.42 11.22 -11.05
C ALA A 207 11.57 12.11 -12.29
N GLY A 208 12.73 12.02 -12.92
CA GLY A 208 13.13 12.84 -14.07
C GLY A 208 13.70 14.20 -13.65
N ASP A 209 14.44 14.83 -14.56
CA ASP A 209 15.17 16.09 -14.33
C ASP A 209 14.60 17.28 -15.13
N GLY A 210 13.44 17.11 -15.76
CA GLY A 210 12.84 18.11 -16.65
C GLY A 210 13.27 18.00 -18.11
N GLN A 211 14.25 17.15 -18.44
CA GLN A 211 14.78 17.00 -19.79
C GLN A 211 14.30 15.72 -20.45
N ARG A 212 14.01 15.81 -21.76
CA ARG A 212 13.65 14.64 -22.57
C ARG A 212 14.86 13.71 -22.69
N GLY A 213 14.66 12.41 -22.47
CA GLY A 213 15.70 11.42 -22.75
C GLY A 213 15.34 10.02 -22.24
N ASN A 214 16.32 9.13 -22.29
CA ASN A 214 16.26 7.79 -21.71
C ASN A 214 17.43 7.64 -20.74
N GLY A 215 17.23 8.07 -19.50
CA GLY A 215 18.24 8.05 -18.45
C GLY A 215 18.43 6.66 -17.82
N PRO A 216 19.42 6.51 -16.94
CA PRO A 216 19.65 5.27 -16.21
C PRO A 216 18.48 4.95 -15.27
N ASP A 217 18.19 3.67 -15.10
CA ASP A 217 17.04 3.20 -14.31
C ASP A 217 17.33 3.22 -12.78
N ALA A 218 18.61 3.25 -12.36
CA ALA A 218 19.05 3.21 -10.97
C ALA A 218 20.35 4.02 -10.76
N PRO A 219 20.69 4.41 -9.51
CA PRO A 219 19.90 4.26 -8.28
C PRO A 219 18.99 5.47 -7.98
N ASP A 220 19.14 6.58 -8.70
CA ASP A 220 18.49 7.86 -8.37
C ASP A 220 17.39 8.19 -9.41
N PRO A 221 16.09 8.16 -9.01
CA PRO A 221 14.99 8.43 -9.93
C PRO A 221 15.01 9.87 -10.48
N LEU A 222 15.66 10.83 -9.81
CA LEU A 222 15.79 12.20 -10.30
C LEU A 222 16.77 12.30 -11.48
N LYS A 223 17.66 11.32 -11.65
CA LYS A 223 18.58 11.23 -12.81
C LYS A 223 18.00 10.41 -13.97
N CYS A 224 16.86 9.76 -13.76
CA CYS A 224 16.18 8.98 -14.77
C CYS A 224 15.43 9.89 -15.75
N ARG A 225 16.14 10.47 -16.73
CA ARG A 225 15.50 11.18 -17.87
C ARG A 225 14.45 10.30 -18.53
N MET A 226 13.29 10.88 -18.79
CA MET A 226 12.17 10.20 -19.44
C MET A 226 11.80 10.94 -20.72
N ALA A 227 11.06 10.26 -21.60
CA ALA A 227 10.60 10.80 -22.85
C ALA A 227 9.08 10.66 -22.90
N ARG A 228 8.42 11.76 -22.50
CA ARG A 228 6.96 11.90 -22.42
C ARG A 228 6.31 10.74 -21.63
N PRO A 229 6.45 10.71 -20.29
CA PRO A 229 5.68 9.78 -19.48
C PRO A 229 4.17 10.08 -19.66
N HIS A 230 3.36 9.06 -19.94
CA HIS A 230 1.91 9.21 -20.14
C HIS A 230 1.09 8.57 -19.03
N GLY A 231 1.38 7.31 -18.72
CA GLY A 231 0.67 6.55 -17.68
C GLY A 231 1.45 6.56 -16.38
N VAL A 232 0.74 6.72 -15.27
CA VAL A 232 1.21 6.39 -13.92
C VAL A 232 0.20 5.46 -13.28
N GLY A 233 0.67 4.52 -12.47
CA GLY A 233 -0.18 3.62 -11.69
C GLY A 233 0.56 3.22 -10.42
N VAL A 234 -0.16 3.19 -9.30
CA VAL A 234 0.39 2.77 -8.02
C VAL A 234 -0.10 1.37 -7.70
N ASP A 235 0.80 0.51 -7.25
CA ASP A 235 0.43 -0.78 -6.68
C ASP A 235 -0.34 -0.53 -5.36
N PRO A 236 -1.60 -0.98 -5.24
CA PRO A 236 -2.39 -0.73 -4.04
C PRO A 236 -1.86 -1.47 -2.80
N VAL A 237 -1.01 -2.49 -2.99
CA VAL A 237 -0.44 -3.32 -1.92
C VAL A 237 0.93 -2.81 -1.50
N THR A 238 1.82 -2.57 -2.47
CA THR A 238 3.22 -2.20 -2.17
C THR A 238 3.47 -0.70 -2.17
N GLY A 239 2.59 0.09 -2.80
CA GLY A 239 2.81 1.52 -3.04
C GLY A 239 3.85 1.82 -4.13
N ASP A 240 4.34 0.79 -4.84
CA ASP A 240 5.28 0.98 -5.95
C ASP A 240 4.62 1.76 -7.09
N LEU A 241 5.36 2.70 -7.67
CA LEU A 241 4.87 3.49 -8.81
C LEU A 241 5.38 2.91 -10.11
N PHE A 242 4.46 2.63 -11.02
CA PHE A 242 4.72 2.25 -12.40
C PHE A 242 4.52 3.45 -13.32
N ILE A 243 5.42 3.63 -14.28
CA ILE A 243 5.46 4.76 -15.20
C ILE A 243 5.54 4.24 -16.62
N GLY A 244 4.58 4.61 -17.47
CA GLY A 244 4.65 4.41 -18.91
C GLY A 244 5.48 5.50 -19.59
N ASP A 245 6.79 5.28 -19.69
CA ASP A 245 7.74 6.17 -20.37
C ASP A 245 7.68 5.95 -21.89
N SER A 246 6.72 6.62 -22.52
CA SER A 246 6.13 6.18 -23.79
C SER A 246 7.07 6.29 -24.98
N GLU A 247 7.86 7.36 -25.07
CA GLU A 247 8.82 7.54 -26.16
C GLU A 247 10.19 6.94 -25.87
N SER A 248 10.41 6.45 -24.65
CA SER A 248 11.56 5.58 -24.35
C SER A 248 11.20 4.10 -24.48
N HIS A 249 9.93 3.78 -24.82
CA HIS A 249 9.40 2.43 -24.96
C HIS A 249 9.60 1.56 -23.71
N LYS A 250 9.48 2.15 -22.51
CA LYS A 250 9.71 1.48 -21.24
C LYS A 250 8.51 1.60 -20.31
N VAL A 251 8.29 0.56 -19.51
CA VAL A 251 7.60 0.67 -18.23
C VAL A 251 8.66 0.74 -17.16
N ARG A 252 8.69 1.83 -16.40
CA ARG A 252 9.63 2.03 -15.28
C ARG A 252 8.90 1.78 -13.97
N LYS A 253 9.64 1.31 -12.97
CA LYS A 253 9.13 1.07 -11.62
C LYS A 253 9.98 1.86 -10.63
N ILE A 254 9.34 2.60 -9.73
CA ILE A 254 10.00 3.20 -8.57
C ILE A 254 9.52 2.46 -7.34
N THR A 255 10.46 1.83 -6.65
CA THR A 255 10.23 1.17 -5.36
C THR A 255 10.64 2.07 -4.22
N GLY A 256 10.05 1.85 -3.03
CA GLY A 256 10.45 2.61 -1.84
C GLY A 256 10.18 4.11 -1.95
N LEU A 257 9.19 4.49 -2.77
CA LEU A 257 8.68 5.85 -2.75
C LEU A 257 8.25 6.20 -1.32
N PRO A 258 8.41 7.46 -0.91
CA PRO A 258 8.07 7.89 0.44
C PRO A 258 6.55 7.82 0.66
N GLY A 259 6.02 6.63 0.95
CA GLY A 259 4.95 6.51 1.93
C GLY A 259 5.45 7.17 3.20
N ALA A 260 4.59 7.94 3.87
CA ALA A 260 4.99 8.74 5.01
C ALA A 260 5.94 7.89 5.88
N LYS A 261 7.17 8.37 6.14
CA LYS A 261 7.87 7.89 7.34
C LYS A 261 6.81 8.00 8.43
N PRO A 262 6.35 6.90 9.04
CA PRO A 262 5.24 6.99 9.97
C PRO A 262 5.64 8.02 11.00
N GLN A 263 5.01 9.19 10.96
CA GLN A 263 5.30 10.23 11.92
C GLN A 263 4.79 9.66 13.22
N ALA A 264 5.61 9.72 14.27
CA ALA A 264 5.15 9.25 15.56
C ALA A 264 3.82 9.95 15.86
N ALA A 265 2.78 9.17 16.20
CA ALA A 265 1.46 9.71 16.51
C ALA A 265 1.64 10.93 17.44
N ALA A 266 1.05 12.07 17.08
CA ALA A 266 1.27 13.32 17.80
C ALA A 266 1.04 13.13 19.31
N GLY A 267 2.07 13.45 20.12
CA GLY A 267 2.04 13.29 21.58
C GLY A 267 2.38 11.88 22.10
N SER A 268 2.69 10.90 21.24
CA SER A 268 3.27 9.62 21.68
C SER A 268 4.72 9.79 22.15
N THR A 269 5.17 8.93 23.06
CA THR A 269 6.51 9.00 23.66
C THR A 269 7.23 7.66 23.57
N LYS A 270 8.53 7.67 23.29
CA LYS A 270 9.38 6.48 23.31
C LYS A 270 10.28 6.54 24.53
N GLU A 271 10.13 5.55 25.40
CA GLU A 271 10.98 5.37 26.56
C GLU A 271 12.01 4.28 26.27
N GLU A 272 13.29 4.66 26.24
CA GLU A 272 14.41 3.72 26.11
C GLU A 272 14.98 3.45 27.51
N PHE A 273 15.20 2.18 27.83
CA PHE A 273 15.73 1.77 29.13
C PHE A 273 16.54 0.48 29.01
N GLU A 274 17.24 0.12 30.09
CA GLU A 274 17.98 -1.13 30.19
C GLU A 274 17.21 -2.11 31.08
N PHE A 275 17.10 -3.37 30.65
CA PHE A 275 16.47 -4.45 31.40
C PHE A 275 17.32 -5.72 31.30
N GLY A 276 17.82 -6.20 32.44
CA GLY A 276 18.65 -7.41 32.50
C GLY A 276 19.91 -7.33 31.63
N GLY A 277 20.56 -6.16 31.54
CA GLY A 277 21.75 -5.95 30.71
C GLY A 277 21.45 -5.70 29.21
N ARG A 278 20.18 -5.58 28.83
CA ARG A 278 19.74 -5.48 27.44
C ARG A 278 18.98 -4.19 27.20
N LYS A 279 19.14 -3.62 26.00
CA LYS A 279 18.34 -2.46 25.58
C LYS A 279 16.88 -2.88 25.42
N ALA A 280 16.00 -2.05 25.93
CA ALA A 280 14.56 -2.20 25.82
C ALA A 280 13.91 -0.85 25.45
N ILE A 281 12.77 -0.93 24.78
CA ILE A 281 11.98 0.24 24.37
C ILE A 281 10.52 -0.01 24.70
N LEU A 282 9.86 0.99 25.26
CA LEU A 282 8.41 1.07 25.39
C LEU A 282 7.92 2.35 24.70
N TRP A 283 7.22 2.19 23.58
CA TRP A 283 6.52 3.28 22.90
C TRP A 283 5.11 3.39 23.43
N LYS A 284 4.82 4.52 24.07
CA LYS A 284 3.54 4.83 24.69
C LYS A 284 2.71 5.74 23.79
N PRO A 285 1.40 5.47 23.63
CA PRO A 285 0.50 6.36 22.91
C PRO A 285 0.25 7.65 23.70
N ALA A 286 -0.22 8.69 23.02
CA ALA A 286 -0.64 9.93 23.70
C ALA A 286 -1.80 9.69 24.67
N LYS A 287 -2.71 8.78 24.30
CA LYS A 287 -3.82 8.33 25.13
C LYS A 287 -3.97 6.82 24.97
N ALA A 288 -3.82 6.07 26.06
CA ALA A 288 -3.98 4.62 26.05
C ALA A 288 -5.43 4.20 25.76
N ALA A 289 -5.57 3.17 24.94
CA ALA A 289 -6.84 2.50 24.71
C ALA A 289 -7.23 1.65 25.94
N PRO A 290 -8.54 1.38 26.15
CA PRO A 290 -8.99 0.55 27.26
C PRO A 290 -8.26 -0.79 27.33
N GLY A 291 -7.77 -1.11 28.54
CA GLY A 291 -7.05 -2.34 28.85
C GLY A 291 -5.57 -2.35 28.47
N ASN A 292 -4.98 -1.20 28.11
CA ASN A 292 -3.56 -1.04 27.75
C ASN A 292 -3.06 -2.12 26.77
N PRO A 293 -3.69 -2.26 25.60
CA PRO A 293 -3.27 -3.24 24.61
C PRO A 293 -1.88 -2.91 24.11
N TRP A 294 -1.16 -3.94 23.69
CA TRP A 294 0.21 -3.79 23.24
C TRP A 294 0.60 -4.84 22.21
N ILE A 295 1.51 -4.42 21.34
CA ILE A 295 2.18 -5.27 20.36
C ILE A 295 3.66 -5.37 20.75
N TRP A 296 4.20 -6.58 20.66
CA TRP A 296 5.57 -6.86 21.03
C TRP A 296 6.39 -7.21 19.80
N ARG A 297 7.19 -6.24 19.38
CA ARG A 297 8.13 -6.42 18.30
C ARG A 297 9.37 -7.16 18.80
N CYS A 298 9.67 -8.30 18.19
CA CYS A 298 10.77 -9.16 18.63
C CYS A 298 12.13 -8.76 18.01
N ARG A 299 12.14 -8.03 16.89
CA ARG A 299 13.35 -7.57 16.18
C ARG A 299 13.14 -6.25 15.45
N PHE A 300 14.25 -5.59 15.12
CA PHE A 300 14.32 -4.41 14.23
C PHE A 300 13.34 -3.27 14.59
N PHE A 301 13.38 -2.81 15.84
CA PHE A 301 12.54 -1.68 16.26
C PHE A 301 12.69 -0.47 15.32
N GLY A 302 11.57 0.02 14.80
CA GLY A 302 11.52 1.17 13.89
C GLY A 302 11.73 0.83 12.40
N ALA A 303 12.06 -0.41 12.04
CA ALA A 303 12.03 -0.87 10.65
C ALA A 303 10.60 -1.20 10.24
N PHE A 304 10.14 -0.67 9.10
CA PHE A 304 8.77 -0.84 8.61
C PHE A 304 7.70 -0.66 9.72
N PRO A 305 7.68 0.50 10.41
CA PRO A 305 6.89 0.65 11.63
C PRO A 305 5.44 1.08 11.35
N GLN A 306 4.92 0.85 10.15
CA GLN A 306 3.61 1.36 9.73
C GLN A 306 2.50 0.80 10.62
N ALA A 307 2.52 -0.51 10.89
CA ALA A 307 1.53 -1.18 11.74
C ALA A 307 1.59 -0.68 13.19
N ASP A 308 2.78 -0.53 13.77
CA ASP A 308 2.90 -0.06 15.15
C ASP A 308 2.52 1.40 15.27
N ALA A 309 2.97 2.25 14.36
CA ALA A 309 2.64 3.67 14.38
C ALA A 309 1.12 3.84 14.36
N LYS A 310 0.43 3.06 13.51
CA LYS A 310 -1.02 3.09 13.43
C LYS A 310 -1.69 2.54 14.70
N LEU A 311 -1.18 1.46 15.29
CA LEU A 311 -1.67 0.95 16.58
C LEU A 311 -1.47 1.99 17.70
N VAL A 312 -0.34 2.70 17.72
CA VAL A 312 -0.06 3.77 18.69
C VAL A 312 -1.02 4.95 18.53
N GLU A 313 -1.37 5.34 17.31
CA GLU A 313 -2.46 6.33 17.06
C GLU A 313 -3.78 5.88 17.69
N LEU A 314 -4.05 4.57 17.67
CA LEU A 314 -5.23 3.95 18.25
C LEU A 314 -5.12 3.66 19.75
N GLY A 315 -4.05 4.13 20.41
CA GLY A 315 -3.88 3.98 21.86
C GLY A 315 -3.22 2.68 22.31
N TRP A 316 -2.52 1.98 21.42
CA TRP A 316 -1.73 0.80 21.78
C TRP A 316 -0.30 1.17 22.17
N HIS A 317 0.33 0.28 22.93
CA HIS A 317 1.74 0.36 23.27
C HIS A 317 2.57 -0.57 22.37
N VAL A 318 3.84 -0.23 22.16
CA VAL A 318 4.78 -1.07 21.44
C VAL A 318 5.94 -1.38 22.36
N ALA A 319 6.21 -2.65 22.62
CA ALA A 319 7.34 -3.08 23.43
C ALA A 319 8.40 -3.76 22.55
N TRP A 320 9.66 -3.61 22.96
CA TRP A 320 10.80 -4.28 22.33
C TRP A 320 11.91 -4.49 23.35
N ILE A 321 12.62 -5.62 23.24
CA ILE A 321 13.84 -5.91 23.99
C ILE A 321 14.84 -6.63 23.09
N ASP A 322 16.13 -6.33 23.27
CA ASP A 322 17.17 -6.86 22.39
C ASP A 322 17.51 -8.34 22.65
N VAL A 323 17.04 -9.19 21.74
CA VAL A 323 17.41 -10.62 21.65
C VAL A 323 18.07 -10.96 20.31
N ALA A 324 18.70 -9.98 19.64
CA ALA A 324 19.19 -10.09 18.26
C ALA A 324 20.02 -11.35 17.96
N HIS A 325 20.85 -11.77 18.91
CA HIS A 325 21.85 -12.82 18.75
C HIS A 325 21.42 -14.16 19.33
N LEU A 326 20.20 -14.25 19.87
CA LEU A 326 19.71 -15.44 20.55
C LEU A 326 18.76 -16.29 19.69
N PHE A 327 18.42 -15.84 18.47
CA PHE A 327 17.66 -16.61 17.46
C PHE A 327 16.36 -17.28 17.95
N GLY A 328 15.77 -16.83 19.06
CA GLY A 328 14.59 -17.48 19.66
C GLY A 328 14.90 -18.75 20.47
N GLY A 329 16.17 -19.05 20.75
CA GLY A 329 16.60 -20.16 21.60
C GLY A 329 16.26 -19.97 23.08
N PRO A 330 16.61 -20.93 23.96
CA PRO A 330 16.19 -20.94 25.36
C PRO A 330 16.54 -19.66 26.15
N GLU A 331 17.74 -19.10 25.95
CA GLU A 331 18.13 -17.84 26.60
C GLU A 331 17.23 -16.68 26.16
N ALA A 332 16.80 -16.63 24.89
CA ALA A 332 15.87 -15.60 24.42
C ALA A 332 14.52 -15.71 25.13
N MET A 333 14.04 -16.94 25.33
CA MET A 333 12.76 -17.20 25.98
C MET A 333 12.81 -16.81 27.46
N GLU A 334 13.91 -17.07 28.17
CA GLU A 334 14.08 -16.61 29.55
C GLU A 334 14.08 -15.07 29.66
N VAL A 335 14.72 -14.39 28.70
CA VAL A 335 14.69 -12.92 28.62
C VAL A 335 13.26 -12.43 28.38
N PHE A 336 12.54 -13.06 27.46
CA PHE A 336 11.14 -12.71 27.18
C PHE A 336 10.22 -12.99 28.36
N ASP A 337 10.35 -14.11 29.06
CA ASP A 337 9.54 -14.44 30.25
C ASP A 337 9.65 -13.32 31.30
N LYS A 338 10.87 -12.89 31.63
CA LYS A 338 11.14 -11.81 32.59
C LYS A 338 10.66 -10.45 32.08
N PHE A 339 10.87 -10.14 30.80
CA PHE A 339 10.46 -8.86 30.24
C PHE A 339 8.93 -8.73 30.13
N TYR A 340 8.24 -9.82 29.80
CA TYR A 340 6.79 -9.90 29.81
C TYR A 340 6.24 -9.58 31.20
N ASP A 341 6.80 -10.20 32.25
CA ASP A 341 6.36 -9.94 33.63
C ASP A 341 6.60 -8.48 34.01
N HIS A 342 7.75 -7.91 33.64
CA HIS A 342 8.02 -6.49 33.85
C HIS A 342 6.97 -5.60 33.18
N VAL A 343 6.70 -5.78 31.88
CA VAL A 343 5.78 -4.88 31.16
C VAL A 343 4.30 -5.07 31.53
N THR A 344 3.89 -6.28 31.93
CA THR A 344 2.50 -6.53 32.32
C THR A 344 2.24 -6.23 33.80
N GLN A 345 3.12 -6.64 34.70
CA GLN A 345 2.92 -6.51 36.14
C GLN A 345 3.36 -5.15 36.67
N GLU A 346 4.50 -4.62 36.20
CA GLU A 346 5.06 -3.36 36.70
C GLU A 346 4.64 -2.16 35.83
N ARG A 347 4.50 -2.37 34.51
CA ARG A 347 4.14 -1.30 33.56
C ARG A 347 2.65 -1.29 33.19
N GLY A 348 1.88 -2.27 33.67
CA GLY A 348 0.42 -2.31 33.57
C GLY A 348 -0.12 -2.55 32.15
N LEU A 349 0.66 -3.17 31.26
CA LEU A 349 0.17 -3.59 29.94
C LEU A 349 -0.74 -4.82 30.06
N SER A 350 -1.59 -5.02 29.05
CA SER A 350 -2.55 -6.14 29.01
C SER A 350 -1.88 -7.51 29.20
N ALA A 351 -2.56 -8.44 29.89
CA ALA A 351 -2.10 -9.81 30.06
C ALA A 351 -2.13 -10.67 28.78
N LYS A 352 -2.64 -10.14 27.66
CA LYS A 352 -2.50 -10.79 26.35
C LYS A 352 -1.84 -9.85 25.36
N VAL A 353 -0.77 -10.32 24.72
CA VAL A 353 0.06 -9.56 23.79
C VAL A 353 -0.18 -9.96 22.34
N VAL A 354 -0.08 -9.01 21.41
CA VAL A 354 0.09 -9.34 19.98
C VAL A 354 1.58 -9.52 19.71
N MET A 355 1.99 -10.72 19.29
CA MET A 355 3.39 -10.99 18.97
C MET A 355 3.70 -10.53 17.55
N GLU A 356 4.81 -9.80 17.39
CA GLU A 356 5.30 -9.36 16.09
C GLU A 356 6.72 -9.84 15.78
N GLY A 357 6.92 -10.45 14.60
CA GLY A 357 8.23 -10.93 14.16
C GLY A 357 8.47 -10.78 12.66
N PHE A 358 9.48 -9.99 12.29
CA PHE A 358 9.92 -9.81 10.90
C PHE A 358 11.21 -10.55 10.61
N SER A 359 11.31 -11.23 9.45
CA SER A 359 12.50 -11.98 9.06
C SER A 359 12.93 -12.93 10.18
N ARG A 360 14.19 -12.89 10.62
CA ARG A 360 14.69 -13.64 11.78
C ARG A 360 13.98 -13.38 13.11
N GLY A 361 13.15 -12.33 13.19
CA GLY A 361 12.25 -12.08 14.31
C GLY A 361 11.09 -13.07 14.41
N GLY A 362 10.82 -13.85 13.35
CA GLY A 362 9.83 -14.93 13.36
C GLY A 362 10.12 -15.99 14.43
N LEU A 363 11.37 -16.47 14.51
CA LEU A 363 11.80 -17.46 15.50
C LEU A 363 11.44 -17.08 16.94
N PRO A 364 11.92 -15.95 17.51
CA PRO A 364 11.58 -15.57 18.88
C PRO A 364 10.08 -15.29 19.06
N ALA A 365 9.39 -14.70 18.08
CA ALA A 365 7.97 -14.38 18.19
C ALA A 365 7.10 -15.65 18.30
N VAL A 366 7.35 -16.63 17.42
CA VAL A 366 6.56 -17.87 17.38
C VAL A 366 6.96 -18.83 18.50
N ASN A 367 8.25 -18.92 18.85
CA ASN A 367 8.68 -19.76 19.98
C ASN A 367 8.07 -19.27 21.30
N TYR A 368 7.99 -17.96 21.52
CA TYR A 368 7.34 -17.41 22.71
C TYR A 368 5.85 -17.75 22.74
N ALA A 369 5.16 -17.61 21.61
CA ALA A 369 3.74 -17.95 21.52
C ALA A 369 3.46 -19.44 21.73
N ILE A 370 4.35 -20.32 21.26
CA ILE A 370 4.26 -21.77 21.49
C ILE A 370 4.46 -22.10 22.98
N ARG A 371 5.40 -21.42 23.64
CA ARG A 371 5.70 -21.61 25.06
C ARG A 371 4.58 -21.08 25.97
N HIS A 372 3.96 -19.97 25.57
CA HIS A 372 2.96 -19.24 26.36
C HIS A 372 1.71 -18.85 25.55
N PRO A 373 0.96 -19.82 24.99
CA PRO A 373 -0.20 -19.52 24.18
C PRO A 373 -1.31 -18.78 24.97
N GLU A 374 -1.36 -18.95 26.29
CA GLU A 374 -2.27 -18.25 27.19
C GLU A 374 -1.99 -16.75 27.30
N ARG A 375 -0.75 -16.32 27.05
CA ARG A 375 -0.30 -14.91 27.08
C ARG A 375 -0.43 -14.22 25.73
N VAL A 376 -0.78 -14.94 24.66
CA VAL A 376 -0.81 -14.39 23.31
C VAL A 376 -2.25 -14.17 22.84
N ALA A 377 -2.51 -12.96 22.34
CA ALA A 377 -3.79 -12.54 21.80
C ALA A 377 -3.89 -12.89 20.30
N ALA A 378 -2.82 -12.64 19.55
CA ALA A 378 -2.68 -12.87 18.12
C ALA A 378 -1.19 -12.85 17.73
N ILE A 379 -0.87 -13.32 16.54
CA ILE A 379 0.48 -13.27 15.97
C ILE A 379 0.43 -12.54 14.62
N TYR A 380 1.28 -11.53 14.44
CA TYR A 380 1.54 -10.88 13.16
C TYR A 380 3.01 -11.08 12.77
N ILE A 381 3.28 -11.77 11.68
CA ILE A 381 4.66 -12.10 11.25
C ILE A 381 4.89 -11.79 9.77
N ASP A 382 6.04 -11.24 9.42
CA ASP A 382 6.36 -10.84 8.03
C ASP A 382 7.66 -11.46 7.53
N ALA A 383 7.58 -12.12 6.37
CA ALA A 383 8.61 -12.97 5.78
C ALA A 383 9.41 -13.73 6.87
N PRO A 384 8.71 -14.46 7.77
CA PRO A 384 9.31 -14.93 9.00
C PRO A 384 10.22 -16.12 8.76
N VAL A 385 11.39 -16.10 9.41
CA VAL A 385 12.18 -17.30 9.59
C VAL A 385 11.50 -18.14 10.66
N LEU A 386 11.14 -19.36 10.31
CA LEU A 386 10.52 -20.35 11.19
C LEU A 386 11.32 -21.67 11.23
N ASP A 387 12.29 -21.82 10.33
CA ASP A 387 13.22 -22.94 10.31
C ASP A 387 14.67 -22.45 10.10
N ILE A 388 15.58 -22.87 10.99
CA ILE A 388 17.00 -22.51 10.90
C ILE A 388 17.68 -23.09 9.65
N HIS A 389 17.16 -24.22 9.14
CA HIS A 389 17.64 -24.84 7.90
C HIS A 389 17.30 -24.01 6.66
N SER A 390 16.19 -23.25 6.71
CA SER A 390 15.83 -22.29 5.65
C SER A 390 16.69 -21.02 5.77
N TRP A 391 16.79 -20.46 6.98
CA TRP A 391 17.68 -19.34 7.29
C TRP A 391 18.11 -19.39 8.76
N PRO A 392 19.41 -19.24 9.10
CA PRO A 392 20.49 -18.73 8.26
C PRO A 392 21.13 -19.75 7.32
N LYS A 393 20.69 -21.02 7.35
CA LYS A 393 21.19 -22.18 6.58
C LYS A 393 22.69 -22.50 6.79
N PRO A 394 23.11 -23.77 6.64
CA PRO A 394 24.52 -24.17 6.83
C PRO A 394 25.53 -23.40 5.95
N SER A 395 25.09 -22.90 4.78
CA SER A 395 25.95 -22.14 3.88
C SER A 395 26.42 -20.79 4.43
N SER A 396 25.77 -20.24 5.46
CA SER A 396 26.19 -19.01 6.12
C SER A 396 26.91 -19.32 7.44
N ALA A 397 28.14 -19.84 7.35
CA ALA A 397 28.89 -20.43 8.46
C ALA A 397 28.82 -19.65 9.79
N ASP A 398 29.12 -18.35 9.79
CA ASP A 398 29.09 -17.55 11.04
C ASP A 398 27.70 -17.48 11.69
N LEU A 399 26.66 -17.22 10.88
CA LEU A 399 25.29 -17.14 11.39
C LEU A 399 24.74 -18.51 11.76
N TRP A 400 25.11 -19.55 11.02
CA TRP A 400 24.76 -20.93 11.32
C TRP A 400 25.32 -21.38 12.67
N GLN A 401 26.62 -21.14 12.93
CA GLN A 401 27.22 -21.46 14.23
C GLN A 401 26.55 -20.70 15.38
N LYS A 402 26.22 -19.41 15.18
CA LYS A 402 25.50 -18.62 16.20
C LYS A 402 24.09 -19.15 16.46
N ALA A 403 23.36 -19.53 15.41
CA ALA A 403 22.04 -20.14 15.56
C ALA A 403 22.12 -21.49 16.29
N MET A 404 23.04 -22.37 15.90
CA MET A 404 23.25 -23.64 16.59
C MET A 404 23.62 -23.44 18.07
N ALA A 405 24.55 -22.54 18.36
CA ALA A 405 24.93 -22.23 19.74
C ALA A 405 23.73 -21.72 20.56
N ALA A 406 22.88 -20.88 19.98
CA ALA A 406 21.68 -20.38 20.64
C ALA A 406 20.65 -21.48 20.98
N TYR A 407 20.65 -22.59 20.24
CA TYR A 407 19.80 -23.75 20.50
C TYR A 407 20.54 -24.92 21.19
N GLY A 408 21.82 -24.77 21.54
CA GLY A 408 22.63 -25.85 22.12
C GLY A 408 22.88 -27.02 21.17
N LEU A 409 22.89 -26.77 19.86
CA LEU A 409 23.06 -27.77 18.82
C LEU A 409 24.53 -28.00 18.46
N THR A 410 24.79 -29.17 17.88
CA THR A 410 26.05 -29.51 17.22
C THR A 410 25.75 -29.83 15.75
N GLU A 411 26.77 -29.87 14.89
CA GLU A 411 26.56 -30.27 13.47
C GLU A 411 25.90 -31.66 13.35
N ALA A 412 26.16 -32.56 14.31
CA ALA A 412 25.58 -33.90 14.33
C ALA A 412 24.08 -33.90 14.71
N THR A 413 23.61 -32.89 15.44
CA THR A 413 22.23 -32.82 15.94
C THR A 413 21.39 -31.75 15.24
N ALA A 414 22.01 -30.87 14.46
CA ALA A 414 21.33 -29.77 13.81
C ALA A 414 20.28 -30.24 12.80
N ALA A 415 20.59 -31.27 12.00
CA ALA A 415 19.68 -31.81 10.99
C ALA A 415 18.33 -32.33 11.56
N ASP A 416 18.33 -32.75 12.83
CA ASP A 416 17.15 -33.26 13.52
C ASP A 416 16.44 -32.19 14.36
N TRP A 417 16.89 -30.93 14.30
CA TRP A 417 16.31 -29.85 15.08
C TRP A 417 14.82 -29.68 14.78
N LYS A 418 14.05 -29.52 15.86
CA LYS A 418 12.62 -29.25 15.82
C LYS A 418 12.35 -27.81 16.20
N GLY A 419 11.73 -27.10 15.26
CA GLY A 419 11.51 -25.67 15.34
C GLY A 419 10.08 -25.30 15.67
N PRO A 420 9.75 -24.00 15.59
CA PRO A 420 8.38 -23.54 15.81
C PRO A 420 7.36 -24.24 14.89
N LEU A 421 7.74 -24.59 13.64
CA LEU A 421 6.85 -25.31 12.71
C LEU A 421 6.45 -26.72 13.19
N ASP A 422 7.19 -27.33 14.11
CA ASP A 422 6.93 -28.67 14.64
C ASP A 422 6.13 -28.65 15.95
N HIS A 423 5.91 -27.48 16.55
CA HIS A 423 5.32 -27.33 17.88
C HIS A 423 4.04 -26.46 17.90
N LEU A 424 3.30 -26.45 16.80
CA LEU A 424 2.13 -25.59 16.59
C LEU A 424 0.84 -26.05 17.30
N GLU A 425 0.76 -27.31 17.74
CA GLU A 425 -0.49 -27.91 18.25
C GLU A 425 -1.06 -27.19 19.47
N GLY A 426 -0.20 -26.82 20.43
CA GLY A 426 -0.64 -26.09 21.62
C GLY A 426 -1.20 -24.71 21.28
N LEU A 427 -0.60 -24.03 20.30
CA LEU A 427 -1.01 -22.72 19.83
C LEU A 427 -2.37 -22.77 19.12
N ALA A 428 -2.57 -23.77 18.25
CA ALA A 428 -3.84 -24.00 17.55
C ALA A 428 -4.96 -24.34 18.54
N LYS A 429 -4.71 -25.21 19.53
CA LYS A 429 -5.67 -25.55 20.59
C LYS A 429 -6.08 -24.35 21.44
N ALA A 430 -5.17 -23.41 21.66
CA ALA A 430 -5.45 -22.17 22.37
C ALA A 430 -6.23 -21.14 21.52
N GLY A 431 -6.45 -21.43 20.23
CA GLY A 431 -7.23 -20.58 19.34
C GLY A 431 -6.54 -19.28 18.94
N VAL A 432 -5.20 -19.22 19.01
CA VAL A 432 -4.45 -17.99 18.70
C VAL A 432 -4.49 -17.74 17.19
N PRO A 433 -5.02 -16.61 16.70
CA PRO A 433 -5.04 -16.30 15.28
C PRO A 433 -3.68 -15.82 14.80
N ILE A 434 -3.30 -16.18 13.56
CA ILE A 434 -2.05 -15.79 12.92
C ILE A 434 -2.33 -15.00 11.63
N LEU A 435 -1.65 -13.88 11.45
CA LEU A 435 -1.52 -13.19 10.17
C LEU A 435 -0.06 -13.29 9.73
N THR A 436 0.17 -13.79 8.53
CA THR A 436 1.49 -13.72 7.90
C THR A 436 1.48 -12.98 6.58
N VAL A 437 2.47 -12.10 6.39
CA VAL A 437 2.70 -11.35 5.15
C VAL A 437 4.04 -11.80 4.56
N CYS A 438 4.12 -12.16 3.29
CA CYS A 438 5.34 -12.71 2.70
C CYS A 438 5.56 -12.24 1.26
N GLY A 439 6.81 -12.21 0.81
CA GLY A 439 7.14 -12.12 -0.60
C GLY A 439 6.93 -13.45 -1.31
N GLY A 440 6.21 -13.44 -2.44
CA GLY A 440 6.02 -14.65 -3.26
C GLY A 440 7.28 -15.08 -4.03
N ALA A 441 8.26 -14.18 -4.14
CA ALA A 441 9.56 -14.39 -4.78
C ALA A 441 10.72 -14.22 -3.78
N ASP A 442 10.47 -14.36 -2.47
CA ASP A 442 11.49 -14.21 -1.43
C ASP A 442 12.60 -15.26 -1.57
N ALA A 443 13.81 -14.80 -1.86
CA ALA A 443 15.00 -15.66 -2.02
C ALA A 443 15.85 -15.76 -0.73
N VAL A 444 15.54 -14.98 0.30
CA VAL A 444 16.28 -14.94 1.57
C VAL A 444 15.61 -15.86 2.60
N VAL A 445 14.29 -15.75 2.73
CA VAL A 445 13.44 -16.56 3.60
C VAL A 445 12.27 -17.09 2.76
N PRO A 446 12.50 -18.15 1.97
CA PRO A 446 11.52 -18.59 0.97
C PRO A 446 10.15 -18.90 1.58
N PHE A 447 9.10 -18.38 0.94
CA PHE A 447 7.70 -18.61 1.34
C PHE A 447 7.39 -20.10 1.47
N ALA A 448 7.85 -20.89 0.50
CA ALA A 448 7.65 -22.34 0.42
C ALA A 448 8.30 -23.12 1.60
N GLU A 449 9.35 -22.57 2.21
CA GLU A 449 10.11 -23.21 3.29
C GLU A 449 9.65 -22.75 4.68
N ASN A 450 8.86 -21.67 4.77
CA ASN A 450 8.43 -21.09 6.05
C ASN A 450 6.91 -20.92 6.10
N SER A 451 6.39 -19.79 5.63
CA SER A 451 4.97 -19.45 5.81
C SER A 451 3.99 -20.37 5.09
N ALA A 452 4.37 -21.00 3.97
CA ALA A 452 3.53 -22.02 3.32
C ALA A 452 3.38 -23.26 4.21
N ILE A 453 4.47 -23.69 4.87
CA ILE A 453 4.47 -24.82 5.80
C ILE A 453 3.67 -24.47 7.06
N LEU A 454 3.85 -23.25 7.59
CA LEU A 454 3.06 -22.75 8.71
C LEU A 454 1.56 -22.78 8.37
N GLU A 455 1.18 -22.24 7.21
CA GLU A 455 -0.22 -22.23 6.78
C GLU A 455 -0.81 -23.63 6.71
N ASP A 456 -0.16 -24.53 5.97
CA ASP A 456 -0.63 -25.91 5.78
C ASP A 456 -0.78 -26.64 7.13
N ARG A 457 0.25 -26.60 7.97
CA ARG A 457 0.24 -27.29 9.28
C ARG A 457 -0.76 -26.67 10.25
N TYR A 458 -0.82 -25.33 10.34
CA TYR A 458 -1.70 -24.66 11.28
C TYR A 458 -3.17 -24.86 10.94
N ARG A 459 -3.53 -24.80 9.64
CA ARG A 459 -4.90 -25.11 9.18
C ARG A 459 -5.29 -26.57 9.47
N LYS A 460 -4.38 -27.53 9.27
CA LYS A 460 -4.62 -28.96 9.58
C LYS A 460 -4.89 -29.21 11.06
N LEU A 461 -4.28 -28.40 11.93
CA LEU A 461 -4.51 -28.43 13.39
C LEU A 461 -5.78 -27.69 13.82
N GLY A 462 -6.55 -27.12 12.87
CA GLY A 462 -7.76 -26.33 13.15
C GLY A 462 -7.49 -24.87 13.55
N GLY A 463 -6.25 -24.39 13.41
CA GLY A 463 -5.86 -23.03 13.73
C GLY A 463 -6.34 -22.00 12.69
N SER A 464 -6.66 -20.78 13.16
CA SER A 464 -7.02 -19.65 12.29
C SER A 464 -5.76 -18.95 11.77
N ILE A 465 -5.52 -19.02 10.47
CA ILE A 465 -4.42 -18.28 9.83
C ILE A 465 -4.88 -17.57 8.55
N ASP A 466 -4.44 -16.31 8.42
CA ASP A 466 -4.60 -15.46 7.25
C ASP A 466 -3.22 -15.21 6.62
N VAL A 467 -3.11 -15.40 5.30
CA VAL A 467 -1.85 -15.30 4.56
C VAL A 467 -1.96 -14.25 3.47
N VAL A 468 -1.00 -13.32 3.44
CA VAL A 468 -0.89 -12.28 2.42
C VAL A 468 0.41 -12.49 1.65
N VAL A 469 0.30 -13.01 0.44
CA VAL A 469 1.46 -13.19 -0.45
C VAL A 469 1.57 -12.02 -1.42
N LYS A 470 2.65 -11.25 -1.31
CA LYS A 470 3.06 -10.21 -2.26
C LYS A 470 3.74 -10.90 -3.45
N ALA A 471 2.94 -11.32 -4.44
CA ALA A 471 3.33 -12.30 -5.47
C ALA A 471 4.71 -12.09 -6.12
N THR A 472 5.09 -10.84 -6.45
CA THR A 472 6.36 -10.53 -7.11
C THR A 472 7.41 -9.92 -6.17
N CYS A 473 7.13 -9.86 -4.87
CA CYS A 473 8.02 -9.26 -3.87
C CYS A 473 9.07 -10.30 -3.44
N ASP A 474 10.32 -9.86 -3.34
CA ASP A 474 11.42 -10.58 -2.68
C ASP A 474 11.28 -10.41 -1.14
N HIS A 475 12.35 -10.61 -0.37
CA HIS A 475 12.36 -10.47 1.09
C HIS A 475 11.91 -9.11 1.60
N HIS A 476 12.19 -8.05 0.84
CA HIS A 476 11.81 -6.68 1.16
C HIS A 476 10.91 -6.09 0.07
N PRO A 477 10.05 -5.11 0.42
CA PRO A 477 9.86 -4.54 1.77
C PRO A 477 9.08 -5.47 2.71
N HIS A 478 9.31 -5.36 4.04
CA HIS A 478 8.42 -5.92 5.05
C HIS A 478 7.20 -5.03 5.26
N SER A 479 6.20 -5.58 5.95
CA SER A 479 4.89 -5.01 6.18
C SER A 479 4.09 -4.83 4.88
N LEU A 480 2.86 -4.32 5.05
CA LEU A 480 2.07 -3.73 3.98
C LEU A 480 2.32 -2.22 3.98
N TYR A 481 2.25 -1.61 2.79
CA TYR A 481 2.37 -0.16 2.64
C TYR A 481 1.25 0.56 3.43
N GLU A 482 0.02 0.05 3.30
CA GLU A 482 -1.13 0.46 4.09
C GLU A 482 -1.24 -0.48 5.32
N PRO A 483 -0.98 0.01 6.54
CA PRO A 483 -1.03 -0.83 7.74
C PRO A 483 -2.44 -1.19 8.17
N GLY A 484 -3.47 -0.48 7.71
CA GLY A 484 -4.88 -0.68 8.02
C GLY A 484 -5.31 -2.12 7.86
N ARG A 485 -4.93 -2.83 6.79
CA ARG A 485 -5.25 -4.27 6.69
C ARG A 485 -4.70 -5.10 7.85
N ILE A 486 -3.47 -4.84 8.30
CA ILE A 486 -2.87 -5.54 9.45
C ILE A 486 -3.56 -5.12 10.75
N VAL A 487 -3.77 -3.82 10.92
CA VAL A 487 -4.36 -3.21 12.12
C VAL A 487 -5.81 -3.64 12.30
N GLU A 488 -6.62 -3.53 11.25
CA GLU A 488 -8.01 -3.97 11.23
C GLU A 488 -8.13 -5.46 11.50
N TRP A 489 -7.23 -6.27 10.94
CA TRP A 489 -7.17 -7.70 11.26
C TRP A 489 -6.91 -7.92 12.75
N ILE A 490 -5.93 -7.22 13.35
CA ILE A 490 -5.65 -7.30 14.79
C ILE A 490 -6.89 -6.90 15.60
N LEU A 491 -7.51 -5.75 15.27
CA LEU A 491 -8.69 -5.25 16.01
C LEU A 491 -9.87 -6.22 15.90
N GLU A 492 -10.14 -6.73 14.69
CA GLU A 492 -11.24 -7.65 14.41
C GLU A 492 -11.08 -8.97 15.17
N LYS A 493 -9.90 -9.61 15.09
CA LYS A 493 -9.63 -10.86 15.81
C LYS A 493 -9.72 -10.71 17.33
N LEU A 494 -9.54 -9.49 17.84
CA LEU A 494 -9.60 -9.18 19.27
C LEU A 494 -10.93 -8.54 19.69
N GLY A 495 -11.93 -8.46 18.80
CA GLY A 495 -13.25 -7.89 19.09
C GLY A 495 -13.20 -6.42 19.51
N ARG A 496 -12.23 -5.66 19.00
CA ARG A 496 -12.04 -4.23 19.28
C ARG A 496 -12.66 -3.38 18.16
N PRO A 497 -13.23 -2.21 18.49
CA PRO A 497 -13.84 -1.33 17.48
C PRO A 497 -12.80 -0.87 16.45
N LYS A 498 -13.19 -0.93 15.17
CA LYS A 498 -12.50 -0.23 14.08
C LYS A 498 -12.80 1.27 14.26
N SER A 499 -11.77 2.09 14.37
CA SER A 499 -11.88 3.53 14.71
C SER A 499 -12.70 4.32 13.72
#